data_AF-A0A1Q7QQV9-F1
#
_entry.id   AF-A0A1Q7QQV9-F1
#
_cell.length_a   1.000
_cell.length_b   1.000
_cell.length_c   1.000
_cell.angle_alpha   90.00
_cell.angle_beta   90.00
_cell.angle_gamma   90.00
#
_symmetry.space_group_name_H-M   'P 1'
#
loop_
_entity.id
_entity.type
_entity.pdbx_description
1 polymer ?
#
loop_
_entity_poly.entity_id
_entity_poly.type
_entity_poly.pdbx_seq_one_letter_code
_entity_poly.pdbx_strand_id
1 'polypeptide(L)'
;MARKRGPFEIWSERRQREGSNVTLIDLYRIAAEARGLAAHELPLAERAALRDRALPVMWPGYQVPAGTERAEDPVEIVAYDPAWPARFQSWRGRLAGALGEAAMRIQHVGSTAVPDLPAKPVIDVLVSVLDLDLEGSYVPAIESLGIQFRSRDDLHRYFRPFSGLPRDVQVHVCVAGTNWERRHLLFRDYLRTDESARDAYLAAKLEAARRWRDDRIAYADAKTEVIVRLMQRAESWAVETGWRARRSLPPPGPGLRSPRPPQTPARVRRGSSAPR
;
A
#
# COMPACT_ATOMS: atom_id res chain seq x y z
N MET A 1 -17.23 -23.85 37.78
CA MET A 1 -16.16 -22.83 37.76
C MET A 1 -16.17 -22.15 36.40
N ALA A 2 -16.43 -20.84 36.32
CA ALA A 2 -16.37 -20.12 35.06
C ALA A 2 -14.92 -20.09 34.55
N ARG A 3 -14.69 -20.51 33.31
CA ARG A 3 -13.37 -20.45 32.66
C ARG A 3 -12.93 -18.98 32.64
N LYS A 4 -11.81 -18.62 33.27
CA LYS A 4 -11.26 -17.25 33.15
C LYS A 4 -11.08 -16.94 31.67
N ARG A 5 -11.59 -15.78 31.22
CA ARG A 5 -11.42 -15.30 29.84
C ARG A 5 -9.93 -15.05 29.58
N GLY A 6 -9.45 -15.51 28.43
CA GLY A 6 -8.06 -15.28 28.01
C GLY A 6 -7.88 -13.88 27.41
N PRO A 7 -6.62 -13.47 27.15
CA PRO A 7 -6.31 -12.16 26.60
C PRO A 7 -7.02 -11.85 25.29
N PHE A 8 -7.11 -12.86 24.40
CA PHE A 8 -7.77 -12.71 23.11
C PHE A 8 -9.27 -12.44 23.24
N GLU A 9 -9.96 -13.15 24.14
CA GLU A 9 -11.40 -12.98 24.33
C GLU A 9 -11.71 -11.58 24.89
N ILE A 10 -10.93 -11.12 25.86
CA ILE A 10 -11.05 -9.76 26.43
C ILE A 10 -10.83 -8.70 25.34
N TRP A 11 -9.75 -8.84 24.56
CA TRP A 11 -9.44 -7.93 23.47
C TRP A 11 -10.51 -7.92 22.38
N SER A 12 -11.01 -9.10 21.98
CA SER A 12 -12.02 -9.23 20.92
C SER A 12 -13.33 -8.55 21.31
N GLU A 13 -13.81 -8.77 22.53
CA GLU A 13 -15.01 -8.08 23.05
C GLU A 13 -14.81 -6.56 23.08
N ARG A 14 -13.62 -6.11 23.50
CA ARG A 14 -13.30 -4.68 23.54
C ARG A 14 -13.30 -4.09 22.12
N ARG A 15 -12.67 -4.75 21.16
CA ARG A 15 -12.62 -4.33 19.75
C ARG A 15 -14.01 -4.30 19.11
N GLN A 16 -14.91 -5.21 19.46
CA GLN A 16 -16.30 -5.17 18.99
C GLN A 16 -17.05 -3.91 19.46
N ARG A 17 -16.75 -3.40 20.66
CA ARG A 17 -17.38 -2.20 21.21
C ARG A 17 -16.72 -0.90 20.74
N GLU A 18 -15.39 -0.86 20.71
CA GLU A 18 -14.60 0.35 20.50
C GLU A 18 -14.03 0.48 19.07
N GLY A 19 -14.21 -0.55 18.23
CA GLY A 19 -13.78 -0.56 16.84
C GLY A 19 -12.27 -0.64 16.64
N SER A 20 -11.79 -0.04 15.54
CA SER A 20 -10.38 -0.10 15.10
C SER A 20 -9.39 0.63 16.04
N ASN A 21 -9.88 1.35 17.04
CA ASN A 21 -9.05 1.98 18.08
C ASN A 21 -8.37 0.95 18.99
N VAL A 22 -8.91 -0.27 19.08
CA VAL A 22 -8.34 -1.37 19.88
C VAL A 22 -7.38 -2.17 19.00
N THR A 23 -6.08 -1.86 19.08
CA THR A 23 -5.00 -2.36 18.23
C THR A 23 -4.48 -3.74 18.65
N LEU A 24 -3.60 -4.34 17.85
CA LEU A 24 -2.85 -5.55 18.23
C LEU A 24 -1.98 -5.32 19.47
N ILE A 25 -1.46 -4.09 19.65
CA ILE A 25 -0.66 -3.74 20.84
C ILE A 25 -1.51 -3.80 22.10
N ASP A 26 -2.81 -3.48 22.03
CA ASP A 26 -3.72 -3.62 23.17
C ASP A 26 -3.90 -5.10 23.56
N LEU A 27 -3.97 -6.01 22.59
CA LEU A 27 -3.97 -7.46 22.86
C LEU A 27 -2.69 -7.89 23.57
N TYR A 28 -1.54 -7.45 23.09
CA TYR A 28 -0.25 -7.74 23.72
C TYR A 28 -0.17 -7.16 25.12
N ARG A 29 -0.72 -5.96 25.36
CA ARG A 29 -0.74 -5.37 26.70
C ARG A 29 -1.57 -6.22 27.68
N ILE A 30 -2.76 -6.67 27.27
CA ILE A 30 -3.62 -7.54 28.09
C ILE A 30 -2.92 -8.87 28.41
N ALA A 31 -2.21 -9.47 27.44
CA ALA A 31 -1.47 -10.71 27.65
C ALA A 31 -0.24 -10.53 28.56
N ALA A 32 0.43 -9.38 28.46
CA ALA A 32 1.63 -9.06 29.23
C ALA A 32 1.33 -8.68 30.70
N GLU A 33 0.17 -8.06 30.95
CA GLU A 33 -0.22 -7.47 32.24
C GLU A 33 -0.17 -8.49 33.38
N ALA A 34 -0.66 -9.71 33.16
CA ALA A 34 -0.66 -10.78 34.17
C ALA A 34 0.76 -11.20 34.61
N ARG A 35 1.80 -10.81 33.87
CA ARG A 35 3.20 -11.14 34.10
C ARG A 35 4.05 -9.91 34.46
N GLY A 36 3.43 -8.73 34.57
CA GLY A 36 4.15 -7.47 34.82
C GLY A 36 5.11 -7.07 33.70
N LEU A 37 4.90 -7.57 32.49
CA LEU A 37 5.73 -7.27 31.32
C LEU A 37 5.16 -6.09 30.54
N ALA A 38 6.01 -5.34 29.84
CA ALA A 38 5.56 -4.47 28.76
C ALA A 38 5.15 -5.29 27.54
N ALA A 39 4.22 -4.76 26.73
CA ALA A 39 3.65 -5.47 25.58
C ALA A 39 4.72 -5.97 24.57
N HIS A 40 5.81 -5.22 24.40
CA HIS A 40 6.90 -5.57 23.47
C HIS A 40 7.89 -6.60 24.04
N GLU A 41 7.83 -6.87 25.35
CA GLU A 41 8.65 -7.88 26.03
C GLU A 41 8.02 -9.27 25.98
N LEU A 42 6.78 -9.39 25.49
CA LEU A 42 6.17 -10.70 25.26
C LEU A 42 7.01 -11.53 24.29
N PRO A 43 7.23 -12.82 24.57
CA PRO A 43 7.96 -13.72 23.68
C PRO A 43 7.43 -13.65 22.25
N LEU A 44 8.32 -13.62 21.27
CA LEU A 44 7.96 -13.45 19.86
C LEU A 44 6.97 -14.52 19.37
N ALA A 45 7.14 -15.77 19.81
CA ALA A 45 6.23 -16.86 19.48
C ALA A 45 4.81 -16.65 20.03
N GLU A 46 4.70 -16.06 21.24
CA GLU A 46 3.42 -15.74 21.85
C GLU A 46 2.74 -14.57 21.14
N ARG A 47 3.51 -13.51 20.81
CA ARG A 47 3.02 -12.40 19.98
C ARG A 47 2.55 -12.87 18.60
N ALA A 48 3.29 -13.78 17.97
CA ALA A 48 2.92 -14.37 16.69
C ALA A 48 1.59 -15.14 16.79
N ALA A 49 1.42 -16.01 17.78
CA ALA A 49 0.18 -16.76 17.98
C ALA A 49 -1.03 -15.85 18.24
N LEU A 50 -0.85 -14.79 19.06
CA LEU A 50 -1.88 -13.80 19.33
C LEU A 50 -2.24 -12.99 18.08
N ARG A 51 -1.23 -12.56 17.31
CA ARG A 51 -1.43 -11.86 16.03
C ARG A 51 -2.22 -12.70 15.06
N ASP A 52 -1.82 -13.95 14.85
CA ASP A 52 -2.45 -14.81 13.85
C ASP A 52 -3.94 -15.06 14.17
N ARG A 53 -4.32 -15.10 15.45
CA ARG A 53 -5.73 -15.08 15.88
C ARG A 53 -6.42 -13.73 15.69
N ALA A 54 -5.69 -12.63 15.86
CA ALA A 54 -6.23 -11.28 15.77
C ALA A 54 -6.48 -10.82 14.33
N LEU A 55 -5.62 -11.18 13.36
CA LEU A 55 -5.70 -10.64 11.99
C LEU A 55 -7.09 -10.81 11.33
N PRO A 56 -7.75 -11.98 11.39
CA PRO A 56 -9.11 -12.15 10.84
C PRO A 56 -10.19 -11.28 11.52
N VAL A 57 -9.98 -10.92 12.79
CA VAL A 57 -10.87 -10.00 13.52
C VAL A 57 -10.52 -8.55 13.19
N MET A 58 -9.25 -8.26 12.92
CA MET A 58 -8.79 -6.91 12.58
C MET A 58 -9.24 -6.49 11.18
N TRP A 59 -9.21 -7.44 10.24
CA TRP A 59 -9.51 -7.24 8.84
C TRP A 59 -10.52 -8.29 8.37
N PRO A 60 -11.80 -7.89 8.22
CA PRO A 60 -12.82 -8.76 7.63
C PRO A 60 -12.38 -9.31 6.26
N GLY A 61 -12.68 -10.58 6.01
CA GLY A 61 -12.23 -11.29 4.81
C GLY A 61 -10.74 -11.62 4.78
N TYR A 62 -9.99 -11.43 5.89
CA TYR A 62 -8.56 -11.67 5.89
C TYR A 62 -8.22 -13.12 5.58
N GLN A 63 -7.49 -13.33 4.49
CA GLN A 63 -7.00 -14.64 4.08
C GLN A 63 -5.57 -14.51 3.55
N VAL A 64 -4.80 -15.57 3.74
CA VAL A 64 -3.41 -15.68 3.32
C VAL A 64 -3.29 -16.94 2.46
N PRO A 65 -2.85 -16.85 1.20
CA PRO A 65 -2.59 -18.05 0.40
C PRO A 65 -1.47 -18.87 1.04
N ALA A 66 -1.61 -20.21 1.02
CA ALA A 66 -0.59 -21.12 1.54
C ALA A 66 0.73 -20.99 0.77
N GLY A 67 1.87 -21.19 1.44
CA GLY A 67 3.20 -21.13 0.80
C GLY A 67 3.70 -19.70 0.56
N THR A 68 3.10 -18.70 1.21
CA THR A 68 3.48 -17.28 1.13
C THR A 68 4.18 -16.79 2.40
N GLU A 69 4.50 -17.72 3.31
CA GLU A 69 5.19 -17.48 4.56
C GLU A 69 6.63 -16.99 4.31
N ARG A 70 7.08 -16.10 5.17
CA ARG A 70 8.42 -15.52 5.14
C ARG A 70 8.84 -15.25 6.58
N ALA A 71 10.12 -15.47 6.88
CA ALA A 71 10.71 -14.94 8.09
C ALA A 71 10.52 -13.41 8.16
N GLU A 72 10.28 -12.89 9.35
CA GLU A 72 10.16 -11.45 9.54
C GLU A 72 11.54 -10.80 9.41
N ASP A 73 11.70 -9.95 8.39
CA ASP A 73 12.87 -9.08 8.30
C ASP A 73 12.71 -7.93 9.30
N PRO A 74 13.77 -7.51 10.01
CA PRO A 74 13.70 -6.41 10.96
C PRO A 74 13.21 -5.11 10.29
N VAL A 75 12.53 -4.29 11.09
CA VAL A 75 12.15 -2.93 10.69
C VAL A 75 13.34 -2.00 10.87
N GLU A 76 13.93 -1.60 9.76
CA GLU A 76 15.01 -0.63 9.71
C GLU A 76 14.56 0.63 8.97
N ILE A 77 14.85 1.79 9.56
CA ILE A 77 14.56 3.10 8.97
C ILE A 77 15.88 3.69 8.51
N VAL A 78 15.96 4.01 7.22
CA VAL A 78 17.12 4.64 6.59
C VAL A 78 16.79 6.06 6.16
N ALA A 79 17.81 6.88 5.95
CA ALA A 79 17.66 8.21 5.39
C ALA A 79 16.91 8.18 4.04
N TYR A 80 16.30 9.29 3.66
CA TYR A 80 15.63 9.40 2.38
C TYR A 80 16.61 9.16 1.23
N ASP A 81 16.24 8.27 0.31
CA ASP A 81 17.03 7.97 -0.88
C ASP A 81 16.40 8.67 -2.11
N PRO A 82 17.09 9.63 -2.75
CA PRO A 82 16.56 10.35 -3.91
C PRO A 82 16.34 9.46 -5.14
N ALA A 83 16.80 8.20 -5.12
CA ALA A 83 16.49 7.21 -6.15
C ALA A 83 15.11 6.55 -5.98
N TRP A 84 14.43 6.69 -4.83
CA TRP A 84 13.12 6.07 -4.60
C TRP A 84 12.04 6.47 -5.63
N PRO A 85 11.91 7.74 -6.06
CA PRO A 85 11.00 8.11 -7.14
C PRO A 85 11.30 7.35 -8.44
N ALA A 86 12.57 7.18 -8.81
CA ALA A 86 12.95 6.44 -10.02
C ALA A 86 12.65 4.94 -9.90
N ARG A 87 12.89 4.32 -8.73
CA ARG A 87 12.50 2.93 -8.45
C ARG A 87 10.98 2.75 -8.55
N PHE A 88 10.21 3.70 -8.05
CA PHE A 88 8.76 3.71 -8.24
C PHE A 88 8.37 3.80 -9.72
N GLN A 89 8.99 4.69 -10.51
CA GLN A 89 8.66 4.81 -11.95
C GLN A 89 8.94 3.50 -12.70
N SER A 90 10.01 2.79 -12.36
CA SER A 90 10.30 1.46 -12.90
C SER A 90 9.18 0.46 -12.57
N TRP A 91 8.79 0.34 -11.30
CA TRP A 91 7.68 -0.52 -10.89
C TRP A 91 6.35 -0.13 -11.53
N ARG A 92 6.06 1.18 -11.62
CA ARG A 92 4.87 1.70 -12.28
C ARG A 92 4.82 1.29 -13.75
N GLY A 93 5.93 1.39 -14.48
CA GLY A 93 6.01 0.96 -15.88
C GLY A 93 5.75 -0.54 -16.06
N ARG A 94 6.36 -1.37 -15.22
CA ARG A 94 6.16 -2.83 -15.22
C ARG A 94 4.71 -3.22 -14.91
N LEU A 95 4.13 -2.61 -13.86
CA LEU A 95 2.73 -2.84 -13.47
C LEU A 95 1.76 -2.36 -14.55
N ALA A 96 1.98 -1.18 -15.13
CA ALA A 96 1.14 -0.67 -16.22
C ALA A 96 1.20 -1.59 -17.44
N GLY A 97 2.38 -2.09 -17.81
CA GLY A 97 2.54 -3.03 -18.93
C GLY A 97 1.86 -4.38 -18.69
N ALA A 98 1.92 -4.91 -17.46
CA ALA A 98 1.29 -6.19 -17.11
C ALA A 98 -0.24 -6.08 -16.95
N LEU A 99 -0.73 -4.99 -16.37
CA LEU A 99 -2.15 -4.83 -16.03
C LEU A 99 -2.99 -4.20 -17.15
N GLY A 100 -2.38 -3.42 -18.05
CA GLY A 100 -3.11 -2.70 -19.09
C GLY A 100 -4.27 -1.88 -18.52
N GLU A 101 -5.47 -2.08 -19.07
CA GLU A 101 -6.69 -1.35 -18.67
C GLU A 101 -7.24 -1.77 -17.30
N ALA A 102 -6.81 -2.92 -16.74
CA ALA A 102 -7.24 -3.32 -15.40
C ALA A 102 -6.75 -2.34 -14.32
N ALA A 103 -5.60 -1.70 -14.54
CA ALA A 103 -5.07 -0.67 -13.65
C ALA A 103 -5.65 0.71 -14.01
N MET A 104 -6.68 1.13 -13.28
CA MET A 104 -7.26 2.47 -13.43
C MET A 104 -6.29 3.56 -12.97
N ARG A 105 -5.42 3.24 -11.99
CA ARG A 105 -4.45 4.17 -11.42
C ARG A 105 -3.28 3.40 -10.82
N ILE A 106 -2.06 3.92 -10.97
CA ILE A 106 -0.86 3.43 -10.28
C ILE A 106 -0.12 4.62 -9.64
N GLN A 107 0.01 4.64 -8.32
CA GLN A 107 0.56 5.77 -7.56
C GLN A 107 1.62 5.33 -6.56
N HIS A 108 2.62 6.19 -6.36
CA HIS A 108 3.60 6.04 -5.30
C HIS A 108 2.95 6.51 -4.01
N VAL A 109 2.89 5.66 -3.00
CA VAL A 109 2.35 6.00 -1.67
C VAL A 109 3.37 5.62 -0.60
N GLY A 110 2.97 5.74 0.67
CA GLY A 110 3.85 5.43 1.80
C GLY A 110 4.95 6.47 2.01
N SER A 111 5.87 6.18 2.92
CA SER A 111 6.91 7.14 3.32
C SER A 111 7.92 7.42 2.22
N THR A 112 8.24 6.43 1.37
CA THR A 112 9.22 6.61 0.29
C THR A 112 8.74 7.56 -0.82
N ALA A 113 7.44 7.87 -0.84
CA ALA A 113 6.86 8.88 -1.73
C ALA A 113 6.99 10.31 -1.19
N VAL A 114 7.43 10.52 0.05
CA VAL A 114 7.56 11.85 0.65
C VAL A 114 9.05 12.24 0.66
N PRO A 115 9.45 13.29 -0.08
CA PRO A 115 10.83 13.77 -0.07
C PRO A 115 11.33 14.08 1.35
N ASP A 116 12.61 13.75 1.57
CA ASP A 116 13.36 13.94 2.81
C ASP A 116 12.79 13.21 4.04
N LEU A 117 11.84 12.28 3.87
CA LEU A 117 11.29 11.48 4.96
C LEU A 117 12.04 10.13 5.07
N PRO A 118 12.82 9.88 6.15
CA PRO A 118 13.42 8.59 6.40
C PRO A 118 12.37 7.47 6.46
N ALA A 119 12.68 6.31 5.89
CA ALA A 119 11.72 5.23 5.72
C ALA A 119 12.37 3.85 5.72
N LYS A 120 11.56 2.80 5.80
CA LYS A 120 12.00 1.49 5.35
C LYS A 120 12.31 1.59 3.85
N PRO A 121 13.38 0.98 3.32
CA PRO A 121 13.75 1.06 1.91
C PRO A 121 12.85 0.17 1.04
N VAL A 122 11.54 0.40 1.09
CA VAL A 122 10.51 -0.38 0.41
C VAL A 122 9.56 0.57 -0.31
N ILE A 123 9.43 0.40 -1.62
CA ILE A 123 8.52 1.19 -2.44
C ILE A 123 7.09 0.69 -2.22
N ASP A 124 6.21 1.52 -1.67
CA ASP A 124 4.78 1.21 -1.58
C ASP A 124 4.07 1.72 -2.84
N VAL A 125 3.52 0.80 -3.62
CA VAL A 125 2.76 1.09 -4.84
C VAL A 125 1.28 0.85 -4.58
N LEU A 126 0.46 1.86 -4.88
CA LEU A 126 -0.99 1.74 -4.88
C LEU A 126 -1.50 1.54 -6.30
N VAL A 127 -2.18 0.43 -6.55
CA VAL A 127 -2.89 0.13 -7.79
C VAL A 127 -4.39 0.19 -7.51
N SER A 128 -5.11 1.01 -8.26
CA SER A 128 -6.56 1.08 -8.17
C SER A 128 -7.19 0.31 -9.33
N VAL A 129 -8.13 -0.57 -9.02
CA VAL A 129 -8.90 -1.37 -9.99
C VAL A 129 -10.38 -1.01 -9.90
N LEU A 130 -11.17 -1.43 -10.89
CA LEU A 130 -12.62 -1.21 -10.88
C LEU A 130 -13.32 -2.08 -9.83
N ASP A 131 -12.90 -3.33 -9.72
CA ASP A 131 -13.49 -4.34 -8.85
C ASP A 131 -12.38 -5.20 -8.24
N LEU A 132 -12.41 -5.34 -6.92
CA LEU A 132 -11.41 -6.11 -6.17
C LEU A 132 -11.61 -7.62 -6.33
N ASP A 133 -12.82 -8.08 -6.62
CA ASP A 133 -13.13 -9.51 -6.68
C ASP A 133 -12.76 -10.12 -8.04
N LEU A 134 -12.42 -9.30 -9.03
CA LEU A 134 -11.86 -9.72 -10.32
C LEU A 134 -10.37 -10.07 -10.23
N GLU A 135 -9.97 -10.82 -9.20
CA GLU A 135 -8.57 -11.23 -8.96
C GLU A 135 -7.93 -11.90 -10.18
N GLY A 136 -8.70 -12.69 -10.93
CA GLY A 136 -8.20 -13.35 -12.15
C GLY A 136 -7.70 -12.38 -13.23
N SER A 137 -8.13 -11.11 -13.20
CA SER A 137 -7.71 -10.08 -14.16
C SER A 137 -6.39 -9.38 -13.80
N TYR A 138 -5.97 -9.42 -12.52
CA TYR A 138 -4.79 -8.66 -12.07
C TYR A 138 -3.80 -9.46 -11.24
N VAL A 139 -4.22 -10.50 -10.49
CA VAL A 139 -3.32 -11.29 -9.64
C VAL A 139 -2.24 -11.99 -10.49
N PRO A 140 -2.57 -12.78 -11.53
CA PRO A 140 -1.53 -13.46 -12.32
C PRO A 140 -0.59 -12.48 -13.04
N ALA A 141 -1.13 -11.35 -13.50
CA ALA A 141 -0.36 -10.30 -14.15
C ALA A 141 0.67 -9.67 -13.20
N ILE A 142 0.27 -9.36 -11.96
CA ILE A 142 1.16 -8.85 -10.91
C ILE A 142 2.20 -9.91 -10.55
N GLU A 143 1.79 -11.18 -10.38
CA GLU A 143 2.69 -12.27 -10.04
C GLU A 143 3.75 -12.56 -11.10
N SER A 144 3.43 -12.36 -12.38
CA SER A 144 4.38 -12.46 -13.49
C SER A 144 5.58 -11.50 -13.36
N LEU A 145 5.48 -10.46 -12.53
CA LEU A 145 6.55 -9.50 -12.25
C LEU A 145 7.49 -9.96 -11.11
N GLY A 146 7.32 -11.17 -10.58
CA GLY A 146 8.15 -11.70 -9.50
C GLY A 146 7.72 -11.22 -8.10
N ILE A 147 6.47 -10.78 -7.94
CA ILE A 147 5.89 -10.38 -6.65
C ILE A 147 4.68 -11.25 -6.33
N GLN A 148 4.69 -11.87 -5.16
CA GLN A 148 3.72 -12.88 -4.75
C GLN A 148 2.47 -12.24 -4.13
N PHE A 149 1.29 -12.80 -4.44
CA PHE A 149 0.07 -12.46 -3.73
C PHE A 149 0.12 -13.00 -2.30
N ARG A 150 0.10 -12.09 -1.32
CA ARG A 150 0.37 -12.44 0.08
C ARG A 150 -0.89 -12.48 0.94
N SER A 151 -1.81 -11.54 0.77
CA SER A 151 -3.02 -11.53 1.57
C SER A 151 -4.13 -10.74 0.91
N ARG A 152 -5.35 -11.09 1.26
CA ARG A 152 -6.57 -10.35 0.94
C ARG A 152 -7.31 -10.01 2.22
N ASP A 153 -8.06 -8.93 2.18
CA ASP A 153 -9.16 -8.57 3.08
C ASP A 153 -10.23 -7.87 2.24
N ASP A 154 -11.42 -7.61 2.79
CA ASP A 154 -12.57 -7.04 2.05
C ASP A 154 -12.26 -5.73 1.30
N LEU A 155 -11.22 -5.00 1.69
CA LEU A 155 -10.90 -3.68 1.13
C LEU A 155 -9.61 -3.66 0.30
N HIS A 156 -8.79 -4.71 0.39
CA HIS A 156 -7.41 -4.63 -0.05
C HIS A 156 -6.76 -5.97 -0.38
N ARG A 157 -5.97 -5.99 -1.46
CA ARG A 157 -5.05 -7.10 -1.79
C ARG A 157 -3.61 -6.64 -1.67
N TYR A 158 -2.79 -7.50 -1.10
CA TYR A 158 -1.41 -7.20 -0.75
C TYR A 158 -0.44 -8.14 -1.47
N PHE A 159 0.57 -7.56 -2.10
CA PHE A 159 1.64 -8.28 -2.77
C PHE A 159 3.00 -7.82 -2.30
N ARG A 160 3.95 -8.74 -2.29
CA ARG A 160 5.35 -8.49 -1.95
C ARG A 160 6.24 -9.51 -2.66
N PRO A 161 7.55 -9.25 -2.83
CA PRO A 161 8.49 -10.25 -3.36
C PRO A 161 8.42 -11.59 -2.62
N PHE A 162 8.69 -12.67 -3.35
CA PHE A 162 8.75 -14.03 -2.81
C PHE A 162 9.72 -14.14 -1.62
N SER A 163 9.52 -15.16 -0.79
CA SER A 163 10.46 -15.49 0.29
C SER A 163 11.87 -15.70 -0.27
N GLY A 164 12.89 -15.23 0.45
CA GLY A 164 14.29 -15.25 0.00
C GLY A 164 14.71 -14.09 -0.92
N LEU A 165 13.77 -13.34 -1.53
CA LEU A 165 14.10 -12.13 -2.28
C LEU A 165 14.09 -10.87 -1.38
N PRO A 166 14.86 -9.82 -1.69
CA PRO A 166 14.77 -8.55 -0.97
C PRO A 166 13.35 -7.98 -1.02
N ARG A 167 12.85 -7.47 0.11
CA ARG A 167 11.53 -6.81 0.16
C ARG A 167 11.68 -5.33 -0.20
N ASP A 168 11.94 -5.07 -1.48
CA ASP A 168 12.18 -3.72 -2.02
C ASP A 168 10.90 -3.03 -2.55
N VAL A 169 9.82 -3.78 -2.74
CA VAL A 169 8.50 -3.28 -3.17
C VAL A 169 7.36 -3.92 -2.39
N GLN A 170 6.26 -3.20 -2.31
CA GLN A 170 4.96 -3.66 -1.83
C GLN A 170 3.90 -3.11 -2.77
N VAL A 171 2.99 -3.97 -3.25
CA VAL A 171 1.88 -3.54 -4.09
C VAL A 171 0.58 -3.74 -3.30
N HIS A 172 -0.18 -2.66 -3.24
CA HIS A 172 -1.48 -2.58 -2.59
C HIS A 172 -2.52 -2.37 -3.69
N VAL A 173 -3.47 -3.29 -3.81
CA VAL A 173 -4.59 -3.15 -4.76
C VAL A 173 -5.85 -2.80 -3.98
N CYS A 174 -6.54 -1.74 -4.41
CA CYS A 174 -7.83 -1.29 -3.84
C CYS A 174 -8.82 -0.88 -4.93
N VAL A 175 -10.09 -0.68 -4.58
CA VAL A 175 -11.09 -0.20 -5.54
C VAL A 175 -10.92 1.31 -5.75
N ALA A 176 -10.94 1.75 -7.01
CA ALA A 176 -10.83 3.15 -7.38
C ALA A 176 -11.97 4.00 -6.77
N GLY A 177 -11.64 5.20 -6.31
CA GLY A 177 -12.62 6.13 -5.72
C GLY A 177 -13.03 5.81 -4.28
N THR A 178 -12.57 4.71 -3.70
CA THR A 178 -12.88 4.38 -2.30
C THR A 178 -12.09 5.23 -1.31
N ASN A 179 -12.55 5.26 -0.06
CA ASN A 179 -11.81 5.90 1.03
C ASN A 179 -10.41 5.26 1.23
N TRP A 180 -10.26 3.97 0.91
CA TRP A 180 -8.98 3.29 0.96
C TRP A 180 -7.99 3.95 -0.01
N GLU A 181 -8.37 4.18 -1.26
CA GLU A 181 -7.55 4.91 -2.23
C GLU A 181 -7.26 6.34 -1.74
N ARG A 182 -8.33 7.07 -1.38
CA ARG A 182 -8.26 8.49 -1.01
C ARG A 182 -7.30 8.73 0.14
N ARG A 183 -7.40 7.97 1.23
CA ARG A 183 -6.63 8.23 2.45
C ARG A 183 -5.12 8.12 2.22
N HIS A 184 -4.67 7.16 1.40
CA HIS A 184 -3.24 6.97 1.13
C HIS A 184 -2.67 8.09 0.26
N LEU A 185 -3.43 8.53 -0.75
CA LEU A 185 -3.05 9.66 -1.59
C LEU A 185 -3.05 10.97 -0.80
N LEU A 186 -4.08 11.20 0.02
CA LEU A 186 -4.20 12.38 0.86
C LEU A 186 -3.06 12.47 1.87
N PHE A 187 -2.81 11.39 2.61
CA PHE A 187 -1.76 11.38 3.63
C PHE A 187 -0.39 11.70 3.03
N ARG A 188 -0.05 11.07 1.91
CA ARG A 188 1.18 11.35 1.17
C ARG A 188 1.28 12.82 0.76
N ASP A 189 0.23 13.35 0.13
CA ASP A 189 0.27 14.70 -0.41
C ASP A 189 0.33 15.75 0.71
N TYR A 190 -0.40 15.54 1.80
CA TYR A 190 -0.33 16.40 2.98
C TYR A 190 1.06 16.40 3.64
N LEU A 191 1.68 15.23 3.81
CA LEU A 191 3.03 15.14 4.36
C LEU A 191 4.09 15.82 3.50
N ARG A 192 3.84 16.01 2.20
CA ARG A 192 4.74 16.75 1.31
C ARG A 192 4.65 18.27 1.49
N THR A 193 3.60 18.77 2.13
CA THR A 193 3.35 20.21 2.30
C THR A 193 3.61 20.70 3.72
N ASP A 194 3.67 19.81 4.71
CA ASP A 194 3.74 20.17 6.13
C ASP A 194 4.93 19.46 6.81
N GLU A 195 5.98 20.23 7.07
CA GLU A 195 7.20 19.75 7.71
C GLU A 195 6.95 19.23 9.13
N SER A 196 6.13 19.93 9.92
CA SER A 196 5.79 19.51 11.28
C SER A 196 5.05 18.17 11.30
N ALA A 197 4.20 17.91 10.31
CA ALA A 197 3.50 16.64 10.16
C ALA A 197 4.48 15.52 9.77
N ARG A 198 5.44 15.81 8.88
CA ARG A 198 6.52 14.89 8.48
C ARG A 198 7.39 14.51 9.68
N ASP A 199 7.76 15.47 10.52
CA ASP A 199 8.59 15.26 11.71
C ASP A 199 7.86 14.45 12.78
N ALA A 200 6.60 14.79 13.07
CA ALA A 200 5.76 14.03 13.99
C ALA A 200 5.60 12.58 13.54
N TYR A 201 5.42 12.35 12.23
CA TYR A 201 5.34 11.02 11.68
C TYR A 201 6.68 10.26 11.72
N LEU A 202 7.80 10.95 11.49
CA LEU A 202 9.14 10.37 11.63
C LEU A 202 9.42 9.94 13.07
N ALA A 203 9.16 10.80 14.06
CA ALA A 203 9.33 10.48 15.47
C ALA A 203 8.54 9.22 15.87
N ALA A 204 7.28 9.11 15.42
CA ALA A 204 6.46 7.93 15.63
C ALA A 204 7.05 6.67 15.00
N LYS A 205 7.63 6.77 13.79
CA LYS A 205 8.29 5.63 13.12
C LYS A 205 9.55 5.18 13.85
N LEU A 206 10.38 6.11 14.30
CA LEU A 206 11.60 5.79 15.03
C LEU A 206 11.28 5.06 16.34
N GLU A 207 10.28 5.56 17.09
CA GLU A 207 9.87 4.91 18.33
C GLU A 207 9.22 3.55 18.09
N ALA A 208 8.38 3.43 17.04
CA ALA A 208 7.80 2.16 16.65
C ALA A 208 8.88 1.15 16.24
N ALA A 209 9.89 1.57 15.46
CA ALA A 209 10.99 0.70 15.05
C ALA A 209 11.87 0.28 16.22
N ARG A 210 12.04 1.14 17.23
CA ARG A 210 12.76 0.82 18.47
C ARG A 210 12.05 -0.27 19.28
N ARG A 211 10.73 -0.17 19.45
CA ARG A 211 9.94 -1.10 20.28
C ARG A 211 9.52 -2.38 19.54
N TRP A 212 9.26 -2.31 18.25
CA TRP A 212 8.62 -3.37 17.46
C TRP A 212 9.45 -3.76 16.23
N ARG A 213 10.77 -3.78 16.38
CA ARG A 213 11.71 -4.10 15.29
C ARG A 213 11.41 -5.45 14.63
N ASP A 214 10.94 -6.42 15.40
CA ASP A 214 10.71 -7.81 15.00
C ASP A 214 9.24 -8.14 14.67
N ASP A 215 8.36 -7.14 14.69
CA ASP A 215 6.93 -7.34 14.48
C ASP A 215 6.34 -6.19 13.66
N ARG A 216 6.14 -6.48 12.37
CA ARG A 216 5.73 -5.47 11.39
C ARG A 216 4.29 -5.01 11.55
N ILE A 217 3.41 -5.85 12.10
CA ILE A 217 2.02 -5.48 12.35
C ILE A 217 1.96 -4.58 13.58
N ALA A 218 2.66 -4.94 14.67
CA ALA A 218 2.76 -4.08 15.84
C ALA A 218 3.50 -2.76 15.52
N TYR A 219 4.54 -2.80 14.68
CA TYR A 219 5.18 -1.58 14.17
C TYR A 219 4.19 -0.67 13.41
N ALA A 220 3.30 -1.24 12.60
CA ALA A 220 2.28 -0.47 11.90
C ALA A 220 1.29 0.15 12.89
N ASP A 221 0.79 -0.64 13.83
CA ASP A 221 -0.19 -0.23 14.85
C ASP A 221 0.36 0.81 15.83
N ALA A 222 1.64 0.75 16.18
CA ALA A 222 2.30 1.69 17.09
C ALA A 222 2.23 3.15 16.62
N LYS A 223 1.96 3.37 15.33
CA LYS A 223 1.86 4.71 14.72
C LYS A 223 0.42 5.17 14.53
N THR A 224 -0.57 4.31 14.78
CA THR A 224 -1.99 4.55 14.47
C THR A 224 -2.48 5.87 15.06
N GLU A 225 -2.20 6.13 16.34
CA GLU A 225 -2.64 7.34 17.02
C GLU A 225 -2.12 8.62 16.34
N VAL A 226 -0.83 8.63 15.97
CA VAL A 226 -0.20 9.76 15.25
C VAL A 226 -0.78 9.89 13.85
N ILE A 227 -0.94 8.78 13.13
CA ILE A 227 -1.52 8.77 11.78
C ILE A 227 -2.95 9.31 11.81
N VAL A 228 -3.78 8.92 12.77
CA VAL A 228 -5.16 9.41 12.90
C VAL A 228 -5.21 10.93 13.10
N ARG A 229 -4.38 11.48 14.01
CA ARG A 229 -4.30 12.94 14.21
C ARG A 229 -3.81 13.67 12.97
N LEU A 230 -2.79 13.15 12.30
CA LEU A 230 -2.27 13.75 11.08
C LEU A 230 -3.26 13.65 9.92
N MET A 231 -4.05 12.58 9.85
CA MET A 231 -5.14 12.44 8.89
C MET A 231 -6.25 13.47 9.13
N GLN A 232 -6.59 13.78 10.37
CA GLN A 232 -7.55 14.86 10.67
C GLN A 232 -7.05 16.21 10.13
N ARG A 233 -5.78 16.53 10.37
CA ARG A 233 -5.14 17.74 9.79
C ARG A 233 -5.13 17.70 8.26
N ALA A 234 -4.83 16.54 7.67
CA ALA A 234 -4.85 16.35 6.22
C ALA A 234 -6.25 16.57 5.62
N GLU A 235 -7.31 16.13 6.30
CA GLU A 235 -8.69 16.38 5.86
C GLU A 235 -9.03 17.88 5.91
N SER A 236 -8.66 18.60 6.98
CA SER A 236 -8.80 20.05 7.05
C SER A 236 -8.06 20.75 5.90
N TRP A 237 -6.80 20.39 5.68
CA TRP A 237 -5.98 20.89 4.57
C TRP A 237 -6.63 20.60 3.20
N ALA A 238 -7.23 19.42 3.02
CA ALA A 238 -7.89 19.07 1.77
C ALA A 238 -9.15 19.90 1.49
N VAL A 239 -9.88 20.29 2.55
CA VAL A 239 -11.02 21.21 2.44
C VAL A 239 -10.52 22.61 2.07
N GLU A 240 -9.52 23.13 2.80
CA GLU A 240 -8.97 24.47 2.61
C GLU A 240 -8.36 24.67 1.22
N THR A 241 -7.65 23.67 0.71
CA THR A 241 -6.95 23.75 -0.59
C THR A 241 -7.78 23.24 -1.77
N GLY A 242 -8.97 22.69 -1.51
CA GLY A 242 -9.76 22.01 -2.53
C GLY A 242 -9.08 20.75 -3.08
N TRP A 243 -8.17 20.12 -2.33
CA TRP A 243 -7.46 18.92 -2.77
C TRP A 243 -8.43 17.82 -3.23
N ARG A 244 -8.08 17.15 -4.31
CA ARG A 244 -8.78 15.96 -4.83
C ARG A 244 -7.74 14.96 -5.33
N ALA A 245 -8.05 13.68 -5.21
CA ALA A 245 -7.25 12.60 -5.81
C ALA A 245 -7.34 12.68 -7.36
N ARG A 246 -6.54 13.56 -7.99
CA ARG A 246 -6.55 13.80 -9.45
C ARG A 246 -6.59 12.48 -10.21
N ARG A 247 -7.60 12.23 -11.05
CA ARG A 247 -7.66 11.04 -11.90
C ARG A 247 -6.34 10.90 -12.67
N SER A 248 -5.63 9.80 -12.48
CA SER A 248 -4.59 9.43 -13.43
C SER A 248 -5.34 8.83 -14.60
N LEU A 249 -5.41 9.54 -15.72
CA LEU A 249 -5.83 8.89 -16.96
C LEU A 249 -4.82 7.76 -17.25
N PRO A 250 -5.26 6.61 -17.78
CA PRO A 250 -4.32 5.63 -18.29
C PRO A 250 -3.38 6.32 -19.30
N PRO A 251 -2.10 5.91 -19.40
CA PRO A 251 -1.27 6.40 -20.49
C PRO A 251 -2.02 6.16 -21.80
N PRO A 252 -1.97 7.09 -22.77
CA PRO A 252 -2.59 6.85 -24.06
C PRO A 252 -2.03 5.51 -24.58
N GLY A 253 -2.93 4.56 -24.86
CA GLY A 253 -2.55 3.31 -25.51
C GLY A 253 -1.78 3.61 -26.80
N PRO A 254 -0.97 2.66 -27.33
CA PRO A 254 -0.31 2.86 -28.61
C PRO A 254 -1.38 3.25 -29.63
N GLY A 255 -1.35 4.51 -30.05
CA GLY A 255 -2.43 5.11 -30.81
C GLY A 255 -2.74 4.23 -32.01
N LEU A 256 -4.00 3.81 -32.14
CA LEU A 256 -4.54 3.40 -33.42
C LEU A 256 -4.24 4.57 -34.36
N ARG A 257 -3.24 4.39 -35.23
CA ARG A 257 -2.96 5.34 -36.30
C ARG A 257 -4.29 5.53 -37.01
N SER A 258 -4.82 6.75 -36.96
CA SER A 258 -5.94 7.11 -37.81
C SER A 258 -5.59 6.68 -39.24
N PRO A 259 -6.49 5.97 -39.95
CA PRO A 259 -6.22 5.56 -41.31
C PRO A 259 -5.85 6.81 -42.13
N ARG A 260 -4.70 6.78 -42.78
CA ARG A 260 -4.30 7.83 -43.73
C ARG A 260 -5.44 7.99 -44.74
N PRO A 261 -5.91 9.22 -45.02
CA PRO A 261 -6.85 9.43 -46.12
C PRO A 261 -6.21 8.92 -47.42
N PRO A 262 -7.00 8.34 -48.34
CA PRO A 262 -6.48 7.79 -49.58
C PRO A 262 -5.74 8.89 -50.36
N GLN A 263 -4.49 8.61 -50.73
CA GLN A 263 -3.73 9.50 -51.61
C GLN A 263 -4.41 9.50 -52.98
N THR A 264 -4.84 10.68 -53.41
CA THR A 264 -5.35 10.90 -54.76
C THR A 264 -4.21 10.63 -55.75
N PRO A 265 -4.40 9.80 -56.79
CA PRO A 265 -3.32 9.52 -57.73
C PRO A 265 -2.93 10.79 -58.49
N ALA A 266 -1.62 11.00 -58.59
CA ALA A 266 -1.03 12.12 -59.30
C ALA A 266 -1.51 12.13 -60.76
N ARG A 267 -2.04 13.29 -61.18
CA ARG A 267 -2.49 13.54 -62.54
C ARG A 267 -1.28 13.52 -63.46
N VAL A 268 -1.13 12.44 -64.24
CA VAL A 268 -0.13 12.33 -65.31
C VAL A 268 -0.37 13.48 -66.30
N ARG A 269 0.55 14.44 -66.35
CA ARG A 269 0.62 15.42 -67.43
C ARG A 269 1.03 14.68 -68.70
N ARG A 270 0.09 14.54 -69.65
CA ARG A 270 0.42 14.16 -71.02
C ARG A 270 1.21 15.31 -71.64
N GLY A 271 2.50 15.07 -71.89
CA GLY A 271 3.32 15.91 -72.76
C GLY A 271 2.81 15.76 -74.19
N SER A 272 2.48 16.89 -74.82
CA SER A 272 2.24 16.99 -76.25
C SER A 272 3.56 17.37 -76.90
N SER A 273 4.06 16.54 -77.80
CA SER A 273 5.19 16.83 -78.67
C SER A 273 4.82 16.37 -80.08
N ALA A 274 4.73 17.34 -80.98
CA ALA A 274 4.39 17.17 -82.39
C ALA A 274 5.57 16.59 -83.20
N PRO A 275 5.34 16.07 -84.42
CA PRO A 275 6.34 15.31 -85.16
C PRO A 275 7.18 16.19 -86.10
N ARG A 276 8.45 15.82 -86.28
CA ARG A 276 9.21 15.94 -87.52
C ARG A 276 10.15 14.75 -87.63
#